data_AF-A0A4Q3BC98-F1
#
_entry.id   AF-A0A4Q3BC98-F1
#
_cell.length_a   1.000
_cell.length_b   1.000
_cell.length_c   1.000
_cell.angle_alpha   90.00
_cell.angle_beta   90.00
_cell.angle_gamma   90.00
#
_symmetry.space_group_name_H-M   'P 1'
#
loop_
_entity.id
_entity.type
_entity.pdbx_description
1 polymer ?
#
loop_
_entity_poly.entity_id
_entity_poly.type
_entity_poly.pdbx_seq_one_letter_code
_entity_poly.pdbx_strand_id
1 'polypeptide(L)'
;MQKRILYLKDVAEYCGLEIEVIEQLLDSGFLQVKNDDQEEEFLTEQDLELLHRASRLQNTFGVNVAGIEVIVHMREQILYLQQELHKLQNLAAYMDDEKNALE
;
A
#
# COMPACT_ATOMS: atom_id res chain seq x y z
N MET A 1 -3.98 6.52 18.57
CA MET A 1 -4.50 5.21 18.12
C MET A 1 -3.52 4.15 18.57
N GLN A 2 -3.99 3.08 19.20
CA GLN A 2 -3.15 1.99 19.73
C GLN A 2 -2.71 1.13 18.54
N LYS A 3 -1.40 1.10 18.24
CA LYS A 3 -0.85 0.36 17.10
C LYS A 3 -0.93 -1.13 17.43
N ARG A 4 -1.86 -1.86 16.79
CA ARG A 4 -2.01 -3.30 16.98
C ARG A 4 -0.99 -4.03 16.10
N ILE A 5 -0.23 -4.92 16.72
CA ILE A 5 0.76 -5.80 16.10
C ILE A 5 0.03 -7.12 15.80
N LEU A 6 0.14 -7.62 14.57
CA LEU A 6 -0.50 -8.86 14.14
C LEU A 6 0.56 -9.82 13.58
N TYR A 7 0.54 -11.06 14.04
CA TYR A 7 1.48 -12.09 13.58
C TYR A 7 1.04 -12.67 12.24
N LEU A 8 2.01 -13.04 11.40
CA LEU A 8 1.79 -13.46 10.01
C LEU A 8 0.76 -14.58 9.87
N LYS A 9 0.79 -15.57 10.79
CA LYS A 9 -0.14 -16.71 10.79
C LYS A 9 -1.58 -16.28 11.05
N ASP A 10 -1.80 -15.39 12.02
CA ASP A 10 -3.14 -14.88 12.35
C ASP A 10 -3.72 -14.07 11.18
N VAL A 11 -2.85 -13.34 10.47
CA VAL A 11 -3.23 -12.51 9.33
C VAL A 11 -3.63 -13.34 8.11
N ALA A 12 -2.93 -14.44 7.83
CA ALA A 12 -3.29 -15.35 6.74
C ALA A 12 -4.71 -15.91 6.89
N GLU A 13 -5.03 -16.38 8.10
CA GLU A 13 -6.35 -16.90 8.43
C GLU A 13 -7.42 -15.80 8.37
N TYR A 14 -7.12 -14.61 8.89
CA TYR A 14 -8.05 -13.48 8.90
C TYR A 14 -8.37 -12.92 7.50
N CYS A 15 -7.38 -12.87 6.61
CA CYS A 15 -7.54 -12.32 5.26
C CYS A 15 -8.05 -13.35 4.24
N GLY A 16 -8.12 -14.64 4.62
CA GLY A 16 -8.50 -15.71 3.71
C GLY A 16 -7.54 -15.84 2.54
N LEU A 17 -6.26 -15.59 2.78
CA LEU A 17 -5.17 -15.72 1.81
C LEU A 17 -4.34 -16.95 2.15
N GLU A 18 -3.91 -17.68 1.13
CA GLU A 18 -2.93 -18.75 1.32
C GLU A 18 -1.57 -18.14 1.70
N ILE A 19 -0.81 -18.83 2.55
CA ILE A 19 0.51 -18.36 3.03
C ILE A 19 1.45 -18.09 1.85
N GLU A 20 1.41 -18.92 0.83
CA GLU A 20 2.23 -18.79 -0.39
C GLU A 20 1.93 -17.48 -1.15
N VAL A 21 0.69 -16.98 -1.07
CA VAL A 21 0.33 -15.66 -1.63
C VAL A 21 0.98 -14.56 -0.81
N ILE A 22 0.96 -14.67 0.52
CA ILE A 22 1.56 -13.67 1.40
C ILE A 22 3.08 -13.62 1.22
N GLU A 23 3.73 -14.77 1.08
CA GLU A 23 5.17 -14.87 0.76
C GLU A 23 5.49 -14.18 -0.56
N GLN A 24 4.71 -14.42 -1.63
CA GLN A 24 4.91 -13.73 -2.91
C GLN A 24 4.70 -12.21 -2.81
N LEU A 25 3.78 -11.76 -1.95
CA LEU A 25 3.58 -10.35 -1.68
C LEU A 25 4.74 -9.75 -0.85
N LEU A 26 5.40 -10.53 0.00
CA LEU A 26 6.63 -10.13 0.69
C LEU A 26 7.82 -10.04 -0.26
N ASP A 27 7.99 -11.05 -1.12
CA ASP A 27 9.09 -11.12 -2.10
C ASP A 27 9.03 -9.99 -3.13
N SER A 28 7.83 -9.61 -3.55
CA SER A 28 7.61 -8.45 -4.45
C SER A 28 7.83 -7.10 -3.76
N GLY A 29 7.99 -7.08 -2.43
CA GLY A 29 8.10 -5.86 -1.64
C GLY A 29 6.77 -5.10 -1.47
N PHE A 30 5.66 -5.67 -1.94
CA PHE A 30 4.31 -5.12 -1.73
C PHE A 30 3.93 -5.11 -0.24
N LEU A 31 4.33 -6.17 0.46
CA LEU A 31 4.21 -6.31 1.89
C LEU A 31 5.61 -6.23 2.49
N GLN A 32 5.76 -5.61 3.65
CA GLN A 32 7.00 -5.67 4.42
C GLN A 32 6.67 -6.04 5.87
N VAL A 33 7.14 -7.21 6.29
CA VAL A 33 7.12 -7.56 7.71
C VAL A 33 8.16 -6.73 8.46
N LYS A 34 7.82 -6.42 9.71
CA LYS A 34 8.74 -5.81 10.67
C LYS A 34 9.03 -6.85 11.74
N ASN A 35 10.22 -6.79 12.31
CA ASN A 35 10.60 -7.64 13.42
C ASN A 35 10.47 -6.84 14.72
N ASP A 36 9.90 -7.46 15.75
CA ASP A 36 9.91 -6.89 17.08
C ASP A 36 11.26 -7.16 17.78
N ASP A 37 11.37 -6.75 19.05
CA ASP A 37 12.58 -6.95 19.85
C ASP A 37 12.91 -8.43 20.10
N GLN A 38 11.99 -9.36 19.80
CA GLN A 38 12.14 -10.81 19.91
C GLN A 38 12.34 -11.51 18.55
N GLU A 39 12.59 -10.75 17.48
CA GLU A 39 12.70 -11.24 16.10
C GLU A 39 11.41 -11.91 15.57
N GLU A 40 10.25 -11.66 16.18
CA GLU A 40 8.98 -12.15 15.65
C GLU A 40 8.47 -11.23 14.54
N GLU A 41 8.10 -11.82 13.41
CA GLU A 41 7.55 -11.12 12.25
C GLU A 41 6.14 -10.62 12.54
N PHE A 42 5.93 -9.32 12.36
CA PHE A 42 4.64 -8.69 12.53
C PHE A 42 4.27 -7.74 11.39
N LEU A 43 2.95 -7.59 11.24
CA LEU A 43 2.30 -6.67 10.32
C LEU A 43 1.54 -5.60 11.09
N THR A 44 1.41 -4.44 10.47
CA THR A 44 0.63 -3.31 10.98
C THR A 44 -0.80 -3.33 10.43
N GLU A 45 -1.69 -2.51 11.01
CA GLU A 45 -3.05 -2.34 10.47
C GLU A 45 -3.07 -1.85 9.01
N GLN A 46 -2.08 -1.07 8.59
CA GLN A 46 -1.97 -0.63 7.19
C GLN A 46 -1.67 -1.81 6.26
N ASP A 47 -0.81 -2.72 6.70
CA ASP A 47 -0.47 -3.94 5.98
C ASP A 47 -1.69 -4.87 5.87
N LEU A 48 -2.52 -4.92 6.91
CA LEU A 48 -3.80 -5.65 6.87
C LEU A 48 -4.75 -5.08 5.80
N GLU A 49 -4.84 -3.76 5.67
CA GLU A 49 -5.67 -3.14 4.64
C GLU A 49 -5.20 -3.48 3.22
N LEU A 50 -3.87 -3.54 3.02
CA LEU A 50 -3.27 -3.97 1.76
C LEU A 50 -3.63 -5.43 1.45
N LEU A 51 -3.53 -6.31 2.45
CA LEU A 51 -3.89 -7.73 2.32
C LEU A 51 -5.38 -7.94 2.05
N HIS A 52 -6.27 -7.15 2.66
CA HIS A 52 -7.70 -7.19 2.33
C HIS A 52 -7.98 -6.80 0.88
N ARG A 53 -7.25 -5.81 0.34
CA ARG A 53 -7.38 -5.43 -1.06
C ARG A 53 -6.86 -6.53 -1.99
N ALA A 54 -5.71 -7.12 -1.68
CA ALA A 54 -5.16 -8.26 -2.41
C ALA A 54 -6.11 -9.46 -2.40
N SER A 55 -6.65 -9.82 -1.23
CA SER A 55 -7.67 -10.87 -1.06
C SER A 55 -8.90 -10.60 -1.91
N ARG A 56 -9.37 -9.36 -1.98
CA ARG A 56 -10.51 -9.00 -2.83
C ARG A 56 -10.17 -9.10 -4.32
N LEU A 57 -8.99 -8.68 -4.75
CA LEU A 57 -8.51 -8.86 -6.13
C LEU A 57 -8.47 -10.33 -6.53
N GLN A 58 -7.97 -11.20 -5.64
CA GLN A 58 -7.91 -12.64 -5.89
C GLN A 58 -9.31 -13.28 -5.86
N ASN A 59 -10.01 -13.16 -4.74
CA ASN A 59 -11.23 -13.92 -4.47
C ASN A 59 -12.46 -13.38 -5.18
N THR A 60 -12.54 -12.06 -5.40
CA THR A 60 -13.71 -11.44 -6.06
C THR A 60 -13.49 -11.25 -7.55
N PHE A 61 -12.28 -10.86 -7.95
CA PHE A 61 -11.98 -10.49 -9.34
C PHE A 61 -11.17 -11.55 -10.10
N GLY A 62 -10.78 -12.65 -9.44
CA GLY A 62 -10.05 -13.75 -10.08
C GLY A 62 -8.64 -13.36 -10.54
N VAL A 63 -8.08 -12.30 -9.97
CA VAL A 63 -6.73 -11.83 -10.32
C VAL A 63 -5.70 -12.73 -9.65
N ASN A 64 -4.74 -13.23 -10.42
CA ASN A 64 -3.63 -14.02 -9.87
C ASN A 64 -2.61 -13.13 -9.14
N VAL A 65 -1.67 -13.73 -8.42
CA VAL A 65 -0.72 -12.96 -7.60
C VAL A 65 0.18 -12.03 -8.43
N ALA A 66 0.67 -12.49 -9.58
CA ALA A 66 1.43 -11.63 -10.51
C ALA A 66 0.60 -10.42 -11.00
N GLY A 67 -0.69 -10.61 -11.24
CA GLY A 67 -1.61 -9.53 -11.60
C GLY A 67 -1.85 -8.56 -10.44
N ILE A 68 -1.93 -9.07 -9.20
CA ILE A 68 -2.05 -8.24 -7.99
C ILE A 68 -0.81 -7.36 -7.85
N GLU A 69 0.39 -7.91 -8.01
CA GLU A 69 1.65 -7.17 -7.95
C GLU A 69 1.67 -6.01 -8.96
N VAL A 70 1.31 -6.29 -10.23
CA VAL A 70 1.23 -5.25 -11.28
C VAL A 70 0.20 -4.18 -10.93
N ILE A 71 -1.00 -4.57 -10.50
CA ILE A 71 -2.07 -3.62 -10.15
C ILE A 71 -1.63 -2.72 -9.00
N VAL A 72 -0.98 -3.29 -7.99
CA VAL A 72 -0.47 -2.47 -6.89
C VAL A 72 0.59 -1.52 -7.39
N HIS A 73 1.61 -2.02 -8.09
CA HIS A 73 2.71 -1.19 -8.53
C HIS A 73 2.18 -0.02 -9.37
N MET A 74 1.25 -0.28 -10.29
CA MET A 74 0.57 0.77 -11.05
C MET A 74 -0.18 1.77 -10.16
N ARG A 75 -0.87 1.30 -9.11
CA ARG A 75 -1.57 2.17 -8.15
C ARG A 75 -0.60 3.08 -7.41
N GLU A 76 0.54 2.58 -6.97
CA GLU A 76 1.55 3.39 -6.29
C GLU A 76 2.12 4.47 -7.20
N GLN A 77 2.44 4.11 -8.45
CA GLN A 77 2.90 5.06 -9.45
C GLN A 77 1.85 6.15 -9.72
N ILE A 78 0.57 5.78 -9.81
CA ILE A 78 -0.53 6.74 -9.97
C ILE A 78 -0.62 7.69 -8.78
N LEU A 79 -0.55 7.16 -7.55
CA LEU A 79 -0.60 7.99 -6.33
C LEU A 79 0.58 8.95 -6.26
N TYR A 80 1.78 8.49 -6.61
CA TYR A 80 2.97 9.33 -6.71
C TYR A 80 2.78 10.46 -7.73
N LEU A 81 2.32 10.14 -8.95
CA LEU A 81 2.07 11.12 -9.99
C LEU A 81 0.99 12.14 -9.59
N GLN A 82 -0.08 11.69 -8.92
CA GLN A 82 -1.12 12.58 -8.38
C GLN A 82 -0.55 13.56 -7.34
N GLN A 83 0.36 13.09 -6.49
CA GLN A 83 1.01 13.94 -5.50
C GLN A 83 1.90 15.00 -6.16
N GLU A 84 2.67 14.63 -7.18
CA GLU A 84 3.50 15.58 -7.94
C GLU A 84 2.63 16.61 -8.69
N LEU A 85 1.53 16.18 -9.31
CA LEU A 85 0.57 17.09 -9.95
C LEU A 85 0.02 18.11 -8.96
N HIS A 86 -0.38 17.69 -7.76
CA HIS A 86 -0.86 18.62 -6.73
C HIS A 86 0.21 19.64 -6.32
N LYS A 87 1.48 19.24 -6.19
CA LYS A 87 2.58 20.17 -5.89
C LYS A 87 2.74 21.22 -6.99
N LEU A 88 2.71 20.80 -8.25
CA LEU A 88 2.82 21.69 -9.39
C LEU A 88 1.65 22.66 -9.48
N GLN A 89 0.43 22.18 -9.25
CA GLN A 89 -0.78 23.02 -9.23
C GLN A 89 -0.70 24.07 -8.12
N ASN A 90 -0.26 23.69 -6.92
CA ASN A 90 -0.07 24.63 -5.82
C ASN A 90 0.99 25.68 -6.16
N LEU A 91 2.13 25.27 -6.74
CA LEU A 91 3.18 26.20 -7.15
C LEU A 91 2.67 27.21 -8.21
N ALA A 92 1.94 26.73 -9.22
CA ALA A 92 1.34 27.59 -10.23
C ALA A 92 0.37 28.61 -9.61
N ALA A 93 -0.47 28.18 -8.67
CA ALA A 93 -1.38 29.07 -7.96
C ALA A 93 -0.62 30.16 -7.16
N TYR A 94 0.46 29.80 -6.46
CA TYR A 94 1.29 30.78 -5.76
C TYR A 94 1.94 31.81 -6.70
N MET A 95 2.41 31.38 -7.87
CA MET A 95 3.00 32.28 -8.87
C MET A 95 1.97 33.23 -9.48
N ASP A 96 0.75 32.74 -9.74
CA ASP A 96 -0.34 33.58 -10.25
C ASP A 96 -0.77 34.63 -9.21
N ASP A 97 -0.85 34.26 -7.93
CA ASP A 97 -1.15 35.18 -6.84
C ASP A 97 -0.06 36.26 -6.66
N GLU A 98 1.22 35.88 -6.75
CA GLU A 98 2.35 36.82 -6.67
C GLU A 98 2.34 37.81 -7.85
N LYS A 99 2.05 37.32 -9.06
CA LYS A 99 1.95 38.17 -10.25
C LYS A 99 0.81 39.18 -10.11
N ASN A 100 -0.36 38.74 -9.64
CA ASN A 100 -1.51 39.63 -9.43
C ASN A 100 -1.27 40.67 -8.31
N ALA A 101 -0.37 40.41 -7.37
CA ALA A 101 -0.01 41.35 -6.32
C ALA A 101 0.98 42.45 -6.77
N LEU A 102 1.64 42.26 -7.92
CA LEU A 102 2.62 43.18 -8.50
C LEU A 102 2.05 44.08 -9.63
N GLU A 103 0.82 43.80 -10.08
CA GLU A 103 0.05 44.59 -11.06
C GLU A 103 -0.94 45.56 -10.37
#